data_AF-A0AAY4DCJ5-F1
#
_entry.id   AF-A0AAY4DCJ5-F1
#
_cell.length_a   1.000
_cell.length_b   1.000
_cell.length_c   1.000
_cell.angle_alpha   90.00
_cell.angle_beta   90.00
_cell.angle_gamma   90.00
#
_symmetry.space_group_name_H-M   'P 1'
#
loop_
_entity.id
_entity.type
_entity.pdbx_description
1 polymer ?
#
loop_
_entity_poly.entity_id
_entity_poly.type
_entity_poly.pdbx_seq_one_letter_code
_entity_poly.pdbx_strand_id
1 'polypeptide(L)'
;MKELECLFTWGVEKSDMKDLDTLLKNHLHRVSVSPIRYHATYFHILAFVSHLKGDDEAALDYLHKAEDALKKDKRDEADFVVTYSSLAWIHNHLGNQENKEFYLNQVKSIRQDTRPAVHGEKGWSLMKMGPKYYERAKESFEKALEIKPEHQSYNMGYGVVLYRMEDLDTEYEIQPEDILKALSLSPNDKNINDYMIKSALVQTPTSAFLNHKAGLCYKEKYAYAEDHQLQMAVDIFKKALAQNPNSDILNLKAGLCYKKKYVQLIMSWRRDEAAADMKECIRFLSEAVRLDPSNTYAMMNLAEAYAEDNQLPRAEKIFTDLIRAYQLREKDKQHCHFIYGKFLFFKWNDEDRSVEQYKEAYKIHVYSEERKKVRKLLENIAETKGGQKGKAIKAFLTNKQRHRIKLIMDFEEKNKS
;
A
#
# COMPACT_ATOMS: atom_id res chain seq x y z
N MET A 1 -3.22 33.08 -13.63
CA MET A 1 -2.87 32.46 -12.32
C MET A 1 -3.53 31.11 -12.11
N LYS A 2 -4.86 30.96 -12.28
CA LYS A 2 -5.55 29.65 -12.10
C LYS A 2 -5.15 28.57 -13.12
N GLU A 3 -4.61 28.97 -14.27
CA GLU A 3 -4.15 28.08 -15.34
C GLU A 3 -2.72 27.57 -15.14
N LEU A 4 -1.98 28.07 -14.14
CA LEU A 4 -0.64 27.57 -13.83
C LEU A 4 -0.76 26.18 -13.20
N GLU A 5 0.14 25.26 -13.55
CA GLU A 5 0.15 23.91 -12.99
C GLU A 5 1.20 23.82 -11.87
N CYS A 6 0.75 23.94 -10.61
CA CYS A 6 1.58 23.85 -9.41
C CYS A 6 0.73 23.46 -8.18
N LEU A 7 1.35 23.18 -7.02
CA LEU A 7 0.61 22.78 -5.81
C LEU A 7 -0.46 23.80 -5.40
N PHE A 8 -0.20 25.09 -5.61
CA PHE A 8 -1.13 26.19 -5.28
C PHE A 8 -2.42 26.19 -6.11
N THR A 9 -2.47 25.46 -7.23
CA THR A 9 -3.62 25.40 -8.14
C THR A 9 -4.18 23.98 -8.29
N TRP A 10 -3.51 22.97 -7.75
CA TRP A 10 -3.95 21.58 -7.83
C TRP A 10 -5.13 21.23 -6.91
N GLY A 11 -5.74 22.18 -6.19
CA GLY A 11 -6.90 21.89 -5.34
C GLY A 11 -6.52 20.99 -4.17
N VAL A 12 -5.45 21.35 -3.47
CA VAL A 12 -5.03 20.76 -2.20
C VAL A 12 -5.42 21.76 -1.12
N GLU A 13 -6.25 21.34 -0.16
CA GLU A 13 -6.80 22.25 0.84
C GLU A 13 -6.09 22.13 2.19
N LYS A 14 -5.96 23.24 2.92
CA LYS A 14 -5.39 23.24 4.28
C LYS A 14 -6.19 22.37 5.26
N SER A 15 -7.51 22.30 5.09
CA SER A 15 -8.45 21.46 5.85
C SER A 15 -8.11 19.97 5.80
N ASP A 16 -7.42 19.54 4.75
CA ASP A 16 -7.02 18.15 4.56
C ASP A 16 -5.76 17.76 5.35
N MET A 17 -5.06 18.76 5.89
CA MET A 17 -3.77 18.59 6.56
C MET A 17 -3.96 18.72 8.07
N LYS A 18 -3.72 17.63 8.81
CA LYS A 18 -3.94 17.59 10.25
C LYS A 18 -2.86 18.31 11.06
N ASP A 19 -1.62 18.33 10.56
CA ASP A 19 -0.48 18.93 11.25
C ASP A 19 0.57 19.44 10.25
N LEU A 20 0.56 20.75 10.02
CA LEU A 20 1.51 21.40 9.10
C LEU A 20 2.94 21.43 9.66
N ASP A 21 3.11 21.48 10.98
CA ASP A 21 4.43 21.52 11.63
C ASP A 21 5.15 20.18 11.49
N THR A 22 4.44 19.08 11.74
CA THR A 22 4.96 17.73 11.53
C THR A 22 5.27 17.49 10.05
N LEU A 23 4.41 17.93 9.13
CA LEU A 23 4.64 17.79 7.69
C LEU A 23 5.91 18.54 7.24
N LEU A 24 6.10 19.77 7.72
CA LEU A 24 7.27 20.59 7.41
C LEU A 24 8.54 19.97 7.99
N LYS A 25 8.53 19.54 9.25
CA LYS A 25 9.66 18.85 9.90
C LYS A 25 10.04 17.56 9.17
N ASN A 26 9.05 16.74 8.81
CA ASN A 26 9.27 15.48 8.11
C ASN A 26 9.88 15.71 6.72
N HIS A 27 9.36 16.66 5.94
CA HIS A 27 9.91 16.94 4.61
C HIS A 27 11.29 17.61 4.66
N LEU A 28 11.57 18.45 5.65
CA LEU A 28 12.93 18.98 5.88
C LEU A 28 13.92 17.86 6.18
N HIS A 29 13.55 16.92 7.06
CA HIS A 29 14.37 15.75 7.32
C HIS A 29 14.59 14.94 6.04
N ARG A 30 13.55 14.74 5.22
CA ARG A 30 13.68 14.04 3.93
C ARG A 30 14.67 14.72 2.98
N VAL A 31 14.65 16.05 2.86
CA VAL A 31 15.65 16.79 2.07
C VAL A 31 17.08 16.48 2.56
N SER A 32 17.30 16.32 3.87
CA SER A 32 18.63 16.04 4.42
C SER A 32 19.16 14.63 4.14
N VAL A 33 18.28 13.66 3.85
CA VAL A 33 18.65 12.25 3.67
C VAL A 33 18.44 11.71 2.25
N SER A 34 17.62 12.38 1.45
CA SER A 34 17.32 11.99 0.06
C SER A 34 18.36 12.56 -0.93
N PRO A 35 18.60 11.90 -2.08
CA PRO A 35 19.36 12.43 -3.20
C PRO A 35 18.70 13.64 -3.85
N ILE A 36 19.55 14.42 -4.50
CA ILE A 36 19.21 15.72 -5.11
C ILE A 36 18.01 15.68 -6.05
N ARG A 37 17.82 14.58 -6.80
CA ARG A 37 16.72 14.41 -7.76
C ARG A 37 15.31 14.47 -7.17
N TYR A 38 15.17 14.35 -5.85
CA TYR A 38 13.88 14.45 -5.14
C TYR A 38 13.71 15.77 -4.39
N HIS A 39 14.77 16.56 -4.28
CA HIS A 39 14.78 17.77 -3.47
C HIS A 39 13.78 18.79 -3.99
N ALA A 40 13.67 18.96 -5.31
CA ALA A 40 12.71 19.89 -5.91
C ALA A 40 11.26 19.60 -5.45
N THR A 41 10.83 18.35 -5.50
CA THR A 41 9.50 17.95 -5.02
C THR A 41 9.31 18.24 -3.54
N TYR A 42 10.28 17.92 -2.69
CA TYR A 42 10.18 18.24 -1.27
C TYR A 42 10.13 19.74 -1.02
N PHE A 43 10.93 20.53 -1.74
CA PHE A 43 10.92 21.98 -1.65
C PHE A 43 9.61 22.59 -2.17
N HIS A 44 8.99 22.04 -3.21
CA HIS A 44 7.65 22.45 -3.63
C HIS A 44 6.61 22.23 -2.54
N ILE A 45 6.64 21.07 -1.87
CA ILE A 45 5.74 20.78 -0.75
C ILE A 45 6.02 21.72 0.43
N LEU A 46 7.30 21.90 0.80
CA LEU A 46 7.70 22.82 1.88
C LEU A 46 7.25 24.25 1.60
N ALA A 47 7.42 24.74 0.36
CA ALA A 47 6.95 26.05 -0.05
C ALA A 47 5.44 26.19 0.12
N PHE A 48 4.68 25.18 -0.36
CA PHE A 48 3.23 25.17 -0.22
C PHE A 48 2.79 25.17 1.25
N VAL A 49 3.41 24.33 2.09
CA VAL A 49 3.10 24.24 3.52
C VAL A 49 3.46 25.55 4.25
N SER A 50 4.60 26.18 3.95
CA SER A 50 4.99 27.48 4.52
C SER A 50 3.97 28.57 4.16
N HIS A 51 3.54 28.64 2.91
CA HIS A 51 2.48 29.56 2.49
C HIS A 51 1.17 29.30 3.25
N LEU A 52 0.74 28.04 3.42
CA LEU A 52 -0.45 27.71 4.21
C LEU A 52 -0.34 28.12 5.69
N LYS A 53 0.88 28.29 6.21
CA LYS A 53 1.16 28.82 7.55
C LYS A 53 1.24 30.34 7.58
N GLY A 54 1.24 31.02 6.43
CA GLY A 54 1.36 32.48 6.31
C GLY A 54 2.81 32.97 6.24
N ASP A 55 3.77 32.08 5.95
CA ASP A 55 5.19 32.43 5.79
C ASP A 55 5.58 32.36 4.30
N ASP A 56 5.23 33.42 3.58
CA ASP A 56 5.46 33.54 2.14
C ASP A 56 6.93 33.78 1.79
N GLU A 57 7.70 34.37 2.70
CA GLU A 57 9.15 34.56 2.53
C GLU A 57 9.86 33.20 2.55
N ALA A 58 9.54 32.33 3.51
CA ALA A 58 10.05 30.97 3.53
C ALA A 58 9.55 30.15 2.33
N ALA A 59 8.30 30.38 1.91
CA ALA A 59 7.78 29.72 0.71
C ALA A 59 8.61 30.07 -0.53
N LEU A 60 8.92 31.35 -0.72
CA LEU A 60 9.75 31.83 -1.82
C LEU A 60 11.17 31.27 -1.76
N ASP A 61 11.80 31.25 -0.59
CA ASP A 61 13.14 30.66 -0.39
C ASP A 61 13.17 29.17 -0.77
N TYR A 62 12.17 28.38 -0.36
CA TYR A 62 12.07 26.97 -0.77
C TYR A 62 11.88 26.81 -2.28
N LEU A 63 11.12 27.68 -2.94
CA LEU A 63 10.97 27.60 -4.40
C LEU A 63 12.28 27.90 -5.15
N HIS A 64 13.09 28.85 -4.67
CA HIS A 64 14.43 29.06 -5.22
C HIS A 64 15.36 27.86 -4.96
N LYS A 65 15.26 27.22 -3.78
CA LYS A 65 15.98 25.96 -3.51
C LYS A 65 15.53 24.81 -4.42
N ALA A 66 14.25 24.76 -4.79
CA ALA A 66 13.75 23.80 -5.78
C ALA A 66 14.36 24.07 -7.16
N GLU A 67 14.39 25.33 -7.59
CA GLU A 67 15.02 25.76 -8.85
C GLU A 67 16.50 25.36 -8.89
N ASP A 68 17.23 25.63 -7.81
CA ASP A 68 18.64 25.26 -7.67
C ASP A 68 18.87 23.75 -7.64
N ALA A 69 17.97 22.99 -7.02
CA ALA A 69 18.03 21.53 -7.00
C ALA A 69 17.87 20.94 -8.40
N LEU A 70 16.92 21.46 -9.19
CA LEU A 70 16.72 21.04 -10.60
C LEU A 70 17.96 21.36 -11.46
N LYS A 71 18.57 22.55 -11.26
CA LYS A 71 19.83 22.92 -11.94
C LYS A 71 20.96 21.97 -11.56
N LYS A 72 21.13 21.67 -10.27
CA LYS A 72 22.19 20.77 -9.77
C LYS A 72 22.01 19.33 -10.26
N ASP A 73 20.77 18.86 -10.35
CA ASP A 73 20.43 17.53 -10.89
C ASP A 73 20.43 17.50 -12.43
N LYS A 74 20.71 18.63 -13.10
CA LYS A 74 20.80 18.77 -14.56
C LYS A 74 19.54 18.30 -15.29
N ARG A 75 18.37 18.72 -14.79
CA ARG A 75 17.08 18.37 -15.35
C ARG A 75 16.78 19.08 -16.67
N ASP A 76 15.89 18.48 -17.45
CA ASP A 76 15.45 19.06 -18.73
C ASP A 76 14.62 20.32 -18.48
N GLU A 77 14.57 21.24 -19.45
CA GLU A 77 13.79 22.49 -19.34
C GLU A 77 12.32 22.24 -18.96
N ALA A 78 11.72 21.15 -19.46
CA ALA A 78 10.35 20.76 -19.14
C ALA A 78 10.11 20.55 -17.64
N ASP A 79 11.13 20.08 -16.89
CA ASP A 79 11.00 19.78 -15.46
C ASP A 79 10.88 21.06 -14.60
N PHE A 80 11.34 22.21 -15.10
CA PHE A 80 11.26 23.49 -14.40
C PHE A 80 9.85 24.12 -14.41
N VAL A 81 8.94 23.60 -15.23
CA VAL A 81 7.61 24.18 -15.45
C VAL A 81 6.83 24.36 -14.15
N VAL A 82 6.90 23.41 -13.22
CA VAL A 82 6.17 23.46 -11.94
C VAL A 82 6.83 24.46 -10.99
N THR A 83 8.15 24.53 -10.96
CA THR A 83 8.90 25.50 -10.15
C THR A 83 8.63 26.92 -10.60
N TYR A 84 8.74 27.22 -11.90
CA TYR A 84 8.45 28.54 -12.45
C TYR A 84 6.98 28.92 -12.29
N SER A 85 6.06 27.96 -12.45
CA SER A 85 4.63 28.18 -12.17
C SER A 85 4.39 28.54 -10.71
N SER A 86 5.09 27.88 -9.77
CA SER A 86 5.00 28.16 -8.34
C SER A 86 5.58 29.54 -7.99
N LEU A 87 6.73 29.91 -8.58
CA LEU A 87 7.39 31.21 -8.38
C LEU A 87 6.54 32.35 -8.93
N ALA A 88 5.96 32.19 -10.13
CA ALA A 88 5.00 33.15 -10.68
C ALA A 88 3.77 33.30 -9.77
N TRP A 89 3.29 32.19 -9.18
CA TRP A 89 2.16 32.19 -8.26
C TRP A 89 2.46 32.98 -6.98
N ILE A 90 3.56 32.69 -6.30
CA ILE A 90 3.89 33.35 -5.04
C ILE A 90 4.24 34.83 -5.24
N HIS A 91 4.95 35.20 -6.31
CA HIS A 91 5.24 36.61 -6.60
C HIS A 91 3.97 37.41 -6.91
N ASN A 92 2.99 36.80 -7.56
CA ASN A 92 1.68 37.41 -7.72
C ASN A 92 0.97 37.61 -6.37
N HIS A 93 1.07 36.64 -5.45
CA HIS A 93 0.49 36.74 -4.11
C HIS A 93 1.14 37.88 -3.31
N LEU A 94 2.46 38.02 -3.41
CA LEU A 94 3.26 39.08 -2.75
C LEU A 94 3.16 40.45 -3.44
N GLY A 95 2.44 40.59 -4.55
CA GLY A 95 2.34 41.84 -5.30
C GLY A 95 3.59 42.24 -6.11
N ASN A 96 4.58 41.35 -6.23
CA ASN A 96 5.78 41.60 -7.04
C ASN A 96 5.50 41.30 -8.52
N GLN A 97 5.03 42.31 -9.24
CA GLN A 97 4.58 42.17 -10.62
C GLN A 97 5.74 41.91 -11.60
N GLU A 98 6.93 42.43 -11.34
CA GLU A 98 8.11 42.25 -12.20
C GLU A 98 8.56 40.77 -12.20
N ASN A 99 8.80 40.20 -11.01
CA ASN A 99 9.23 38.81 -10.89
C ASN A 99 8.15 37.81 -11.33
N LYS A 100 6.88 38.13 -11.08
CA LYS A 100 5.76 37.34 -11.62
C LYS A 100 5.85 37.25 -13.15
N GLU A 101 5.97 38.38 -13.85
CA GLU A 101 6.01 38.38 -15.31
C GLU A 101 7.28 37.69 -15.85
N PHE A 102 8.40 37.85 -15.16
CA PHE A 102 9.64 37.11 -15.45
C PHE A 102 9.40 35.59 -15.45
N TYR A 103 8.86 35.02 -14.37
CA TYR A 103 8.64 33.58 -14.28
C TYR A 103 7.52 33.06 -15.21
N LEU A 104 6.49 33.87 -15.48
CA LEU A 104 5.52 33.55 -16.53
C LEU A 104 6.17 33.44 -17.91
N ASN A 105 7.12 34.33 -18.22
CA ASN A 105 7.87 34.26 -19.46
C ASN A 105 8.82 33.06 -19.50
N GLN A 106 9.42 32.66 -18.36
CA GLN A 106 10.18 31.42 -18.27
C GLN A 106 9.30 30.20 -18.62
N VAL A 107 8.10 30.09 -18.04
CA VAL A 107 7.15 29.01 -18.40
C VAL A 107 6.83 29.02 -19.90
N LYS A 108 6.54 30.18 -20.49
CA LYS A 108 6.21 30.32 -21.93
C LYS A 108 7.38 30.00 -22.85
N SER A 109 8.62 30.15 -22.38
CA SER A 109 9.83 29.92 -23.17
C SER A 109 10.16 28.43 -23.36
N ILE A 110 9.65 27.55 -22.49
CA ILE A 110 9.88 26.10 -22.57
C ILE A 110 9.27 25.56 -23.87
N ARG A 111 10.12 25.04 -24.76
CA ARG A 111 9.69 24.51 -26.06
C ARG A 111 9.21 23.06 -26.02
N GLN A 112 9.68 22.32 -25.02
CA GLN A 112 9.34 20.92 -24.83
C GLN A 112 7.89 20.75 -24.38
N ASP A 113 7.31 19.58 -24.65
CA ASP A 113 6.02 19.22 -24.07
C ASP A 113 6.14 19.05 -22.55
N THR A 114 5.55 19.97 -21.81
CA THR A 114 5.61 20.02 -20.34
C THR A 114 4.60 19.10 -19.67
N ARG A 115 3.60 18.57 -20.39
CA ARG A 115 2.53 17.74 -19.81
C ARG A 115 3.07 16.53 -19.03
N PRO A 116 4.06 15.76 -19.53
CA PRO A 116 4.60 14.63 -18.77
C PRO A 116 5.28 15.07 -17.47
N ALA A 117 6.02 16.18 -17.50
CA ALA A 117 6.73 16.71 -16.33
C ALA A 117 5.74 17.23 -15.28
N VAL A 118 4.72 17.97 -15.70
CA VAL A 118 3.62 18.42 -14.83
C VAL A 118 2.93 17.22 -14.17
N HIS A 119 2.53 16.22 -14.96
CA HIS A 119 1.84 15.04 -14.45
C HIS A 119 2.72 14.20 -13.52
N GLY A 120 3.99 14.01 -13.86
CA GLY A 120 4.95 13.30 -13.01
C GLY A 120 5.18 13.99 -11.67
N GLU A 121 5.44 15.31 -11.68
CA GLU A 121 5.67 16.09 -10.47
C GLU A 121 4.41 16.18 -9.59
N LYS A 122 3.23 16.27 -10.22
CA LYS A 122 1.93 16.18 -9.53
C LYS A 122 1.75 14.84 -8.84
N GLY A 123 2.06 13.74 -9.53
CA GLY A 123 2.04 12.39 -8.95
C GLY A 123 2.92 12.29 -7.71
N TRP A 124 4.18 12.73 -7.82
CA TRP A 124 5.14 12.68 -6.71
C TRP A 124 4.73 13.55 -5.53
N SER A 125 4.30 14.78 -5.79
CA SER A 125 3.89 15.73 -4.76
C SER A 125 2.68 15.23 -3.98
N LEU A 126 1.63 14.82 -4.70
CA LEU A 126 0.41 14.28 -4.11
C LEU A 126 0.69 13.02 -3.29
N MET A 127 1.49 12.08 -3.80
CA MET A 127 1.85 10.88 -3.06
C MET A 127 2.61 11.18 -1.76
N LYS A 128 3.49 12.18 -1.76
CA LYS A 128 4.25 12.58 -0.57
C LYS A 128 3.42 13.35 0.46
N MET A 129 2.31 13.97 0.05
CA MET A 129 1.36 14.61 0.98
C MET A 129 0.43 13.63 1.70
N GLY A 130 0.41 12.35 1.29
CA GLY A 130 -0.18 11.27 2.10
C GLY A 130 -1.39 10.57 1.47
N PRO A 131 -1.99 9.60 2.21
CA PRO A 131 -2.89 8.59 1.65
C PRO A 131 -4.17 9.14 1.04
N LYS A 132 -4.64 10.30 1.52
CA LYS A 132 -5.81 10.98 0.95
C LYS A 132 -5.63 11.33 -0.54
N TYR A 133 -4.39 11.51 -0.98
CA TYR A 133 -4.08 11.94 -2.35
C TYR A 133 -3.58 10.81 -3.25
N TYR A 134 -3.53 9.55 -2.79
CA TYR A 134 -2.95 8.45 -3.57
C TYR A 134 -3.68 8.18 -4.89
N GLU A 135 -5.02 8.18 -4.92
CA GLU A 135 -5.75 7.98 -6.17
C GLU A 135 -5.41 9.07 -7.20
N ARG A 136 -5.37 10.33 -6.75
CA ARG A 136 -5.01 11.47 -7.62
C ARG A 136 -3.55 11.42 -8.07
N ALA A 137 -2.65 10.91 -7.22
CA ALA A 137 -1.26 10.70 -7.57
C ALA A 137 -1.11 9.60 -8.63
N LYS A 138 -1.83 8.50 -8.48
CA LYS A 138 -1.92 7.40 -9.46
C LYS A 138 -2.42 7.89 -10.81
N GLU A 139 -3.55 8.60 -10.87
CA GLU A 139 -4.08 9.18 -12.11
C GLU A 139 -3.08 10.14 -12.78
N SER A 140 -2.31 10.89 -11.98
CA SER A 140 -1.29 11.79 -12.50
C SER A 140 -0.14 11.02 -13.14
N PHE A 141 0.33 9.93 -12.52
CA PHE A 141 1.34 9.07 -13.14
C PHE A 141 0.82 8.36 -14.40
N GLU A 142 -0.44 7.91 -14.43
CA GLU A 142 -1.08 7.33 -15.63
C GLU A 142 -1.02 8.31 -16.81
N LYS A 143 -1.43 9.56 -16.61
CA LYS A 143 -1.37 10.61 -17.65
C LYS A 143 0.06 10.93 -18.10
N ALA A 144 1.04 10.87 -17.20
CA ALA A 144 2.44 11.03 -17.58
C ALA A 144 2.94 9.87 -18.46
N LEU A 145 2.51 8.65 -18.14
CA LEU A 145 2.88 7.41 -18.82
C LEU A 145 2.15 7.23 -20.17
N GLU A 146 0.95 7.78 -20.33
CA GLU A 146 0.27 7.84 -21.64
C GLU A 146 1.13 8.56 -22.69
N ILE A 147 1.92 9.55 -22.28
CA ILE A 147 2.78 10.35 -23.16
C ILE A 147 4.20 9.80 -23.21
N LYS A 148 4.77 9.39 -22.06
CA LYS A 148 6.11 8.79 -21.96
C LYS A 148 6.06 7.41 -21.28
N PRO A 149 5.65 6.34 -21.99
CA PRO A 149 5.43 5.01 -21.41
C PRO A 149 6.67 4.40 -20.74
N GLU A 150 7.86 4.64 -21.30
CA GLU A 150 9.13 4.07 -20.85
C GLU A 150 9.87 4.96 -19.83
N HIS A 151 9.24 6.04 -19.33
CA HIS A 151 9.91 6.95 -18.42
C HIS A 151 10.12 6.32 -17.04
N GLN A 152 11.37 6.15 -16.63
CA GLN A 152 11.76 5.42 -15.42
C GLN A 152 11.13 6.01 -14.15
N SER A 153 11.18 7.33 -13.97
CA SER A 153 10.64 7.98 -12.76
C SER A 153 9.11 7.88 -12.65
N TYR A 154 8.40 7.85 -13.77
CA TYR A 154 6.93 7.79 -13.76
C TYR A 154 6.43 6.38 -13.49
N ASN A 155 7.06 5.38 -14.12
CA ASN A 155 6.82 3.98 -13.79
C ASN A 155 7.12 3.69 -12.33
N MET A 156 8.18 4.31 -11.80
CA MET A 156 8.52 4.22 -10.38
C MET A 156 7.41 4.77 -9.49
N GLY A 157 7.02 6.02 -9.72
CA GLY A 157 5.99 6.68 -8.94
C GLY A 157 4.65 5.94 -8.99
N TYR A 158 4.27 5.45 -10.18
CA TYR A 158 3.07 4.64 -10.39
C TYR A 158 3.11 3.33 -9.58
N GLY A 159 4.22 2.60 -9.61
CA GLY A 159 4.39 1.38 -8.82
C GLY A 159 4.34 1.64 -7.31
N VAL A 160 4.99 2.72 -6.83
CA VAL A 160 4.98 3.08 -5.40
C VAL A 160 3.59 3.48 -4.94
N VAL A 161 2.85 4.29 -5.69
CA VAL A 161 1.52 4.72 -5.26
C VAL A 161 0.53 3.55 -5.23
N LEU A 162 0.59 2.65 -6.20
CA LEU A 162 -0.25 1.44 -6.21
C LEU A 162 0.06 0.53 -5.02
N TYR A 163 1.35 0.36 -4.69
CA TYR A 163 1.75 -0.38 -3.49
C TYR A 163 1.15 0.24 -2.22
N ARG A 164 1.29 1.56 -2.04
CA ARG A 164 0.77 2.27 -0.86
C ARG A 164 -0.77 2.25 -0.79
N MET A 165 -1.45 2.13 -1.94
CA MET A 165 -2.91 1.99 -2.02
C MET A 165 -3.40 0.56 -1.73
N GLU A 166 -2.60 -0.46 -2.07
CA GLU A 166 -2.92 -1.87 -1.77
C GLU A 166 -2.64 -2.20 -0.29
N ASP A 167 -1.61 -1.60 0.30
CA ASP A 167 -1.22 -1.78 1.70
C ASP A 167 -1.63 -0.59 2.56
N LEU A 168 -2.93 -0.30 2.59
CA LEU A 168 -3.52 0.83 3.35
C LEU A 168 -3.37 0.72 4.89
N ASP A 169 -2.39 -0.02 5.41
CA ASP A 169 -2.15 -0.17 6.84
C ASP A 169 -0.66 -0.35 7.22
N THR A 170 0.32 0.02 6.39
CA THR A 170 1.72 0.07 6.85
C THR A 170 2.32 1.49 6.79
N GLU A 171 2.88 1.92 7.92
CA GLU A 171 3.71 3.13 8.07
C GLU A 171 5.06 3.05 7.33
N TYR A 172 5.30 1.99 6.54
CA TYR A 172 6.57 1.77 5.85
C TYR A 172 6.64 2.53 4.53
N GLU A 173 7.34 3.66 4.56
CA GLU A 173 7.59 4.48 3.39
C GLU A 173 8.78 3.95 2.58
N ILE A 174 8.51 3.19 1.50
CA ILE A 174 9.55 2.76 0.53
C ILE A 174 10.20 4.02 -0.09
N GLN A 175 11.52 4.13 0.03
CA GLN A 175 12.29 5.24 -0.54
C GLN A 175 12.52 5.00 -2.04
N PRO A 176 12.16 5.94 -2.93
CA PRO A 176 12.42 5.85 -4.37
C PRO A 176 13.89 5.56 -4.74
N GLU A 177 14.82 5.94 -3.88
CA GLU A 177 16.26 5.73 -3.93
C GLU A 177 16.66 4.26 -3.78
N ASP A 178 15.96 3.51 -2.93
CA ASP A 178 16.17 2.07 -2.78
C ASP A 178 15.84 1.37 -4.10
N ILE A 179 14.94 1.97 -4.88
CA ILE A 179 14.52 1.48 -6.18
C ILE A 179 15.45 1.98 -7.32
N LEU A 180 16.07 3.16 -7.20
CA LEU A 180 17.06 3.69 -8.16
C LEU A 180 18.47 3.15 -7.99
N LYS A 181 18.92 3.01 -6.75
CA LYS A 181 20.10 2.22 -6.39
C LYS A 181 19.89 0.78 -6.83
N ALA A 182 18.61 0.40 -7.01
CA ALA A 182 18.17 -0.82 -7.65
C ALA A 182 18.05 -0.86 -9.18
N LEU A 183 18.34 0.24 -9.87
CA LEU A 183 18.34 0.33 -11.33
C LEU A 183 19.74 0.62 -11.90
N SER A 184 20.74 0.84 -11.04
CA SER A 184 22.08 1.36 -11.42
C SER A 184 23.19 0.32 -11.62
N LEU A 185 22.99 -0.95 -11.27
CA LEU A 185 24.04 -1.97 -11.25
C LEU A 185 24.13 -2.95 -12.44
N SER A 186 23.41 -2.81 -13.57
CA SER A 186 23.76 -3.59 -14.80
C SER A 186 23.08 -3.10 -16.09
N PRO A 187 23.86 -2.60 -17.06
CA PRO A 187 23.41 -2.31 -18.42
C PRO A 187 23.74 -3.47 -19.37
N ASN A 188 22.73 -4.21 -19.81
CA ASN A 188 22.58 -4.82 -21.15
C ASN A 188 21.58 -5.99 -21.10
N ASP A 189 20.34 -5.76 -21.54
CA ASP A 189 19.62 -6.70 -22.42
C ASP A 189 18.30 -6.11 -22.93
N LYS A 190 18.00 -6.35 -24.21
CA LYS A 190 17.02 -5.64 -25.05
C LYS A 190 15.53 -6.03 -24.88
N ASN A 191 15.12 -6.60 -23.76
CA ASN A 191 13.70 -6.89 -23.50
C ASN A 191 13.21 -6.14 -22.27
N ILE A 192 12.38 -5.11 -22.47
CA ILE A 192 11.86 -4.20 -21.42
C ILE A 192 11.26 -4.99 -20.24
N ASN A 193 10.53 -6.09 -20.50
CA ASN A 193 9.95 -6.91 -19.44
C ASN A 193 10.98 -7.72 -18.63
N ASP A 194 12.03 -8.25 -19.28
CA ASP A 194 13.08 -9.05 -18.62
C ASP A 194 14.14 -8.14 -17.97
N TYR A 195 14.37 -6.95 -18.51
CA TYR A 195 15.22 -5.89 -17.97
C TYR A 195 14.62 -5.25 -16.71
N MET A 196 13.32 -4.97 -16.72
CA MET A 196 12.61 -4.43 -15.54
C MET A 196 12.47 -5.47 -14.42
N ILE A 197 12.33 -6.75 -14.77
CA ILE A 197 12.38 -7.85 -13.82
C ILE A 197 13.81 -8.04 -13.31
N LYS A 198 14.83 -8.26 -14.17
CA LYS A 198 16.23 -8.43 -13.74
C LYS A 198 16.77 -7.25 -12.93
N SER A 199 16.50 -6.00 -13.32
CA SER A 199 16.96 -4.84 -12.54
C SER A 199 16.29 -4.80 -11.16
N ALA A 200 14.99 -5.09 -11.06
CA ALA A 200 14.28 -5.19 -9.80
C ALA A 200 14.73 -6.37 -8.90
N LEU A 201 15.32 -7.42 -9.48
CA LEU A 201 15.82 -8.58 -8.74
C LEU A 201 17.27 -8.38 -8.21
N VAL A 202 18.13 -7.66 -8.96
CA VAL A 202 19.59 -7.57 -8.71
C VAL A 202 19.96 -6.67 -7.54
N GLN A 203 19.07 -5.80 -7.11
CA GLN A 203 19.55 -4.64 -6.36
C GLN A 203 18.69 -4.23 -5.15
N THR A 204 17.49 -4.78 -4.95
CA THR A 204 16.84 -4.96 -3.63
C THR A 204 15.55 -5.81 -3.75
N PRO A 205 15.30 -6.77 -2.83
CA PRO A 205 14.11 -7.64 -2.80
C PRO A 205 12.74 -6.99 -2.70
N THR A 206 12.70 -5.74 -2.29
CA THR A 206 11.51 -5.04 -1.78
C THR A 206 11.02 -3.97 -2.74
N SER A 207 11.26 -4.11 -4.05
CA SER A 207 10.76 -3.11 -4.99
C SER A 207 9.22 -3.13 -5.05
N ALA A 208 8.63 -1.95 -4.89
CA ALA A 208 7.19 -1.72 -5.06
C ALA A 208 6.69 -2.21 -6.44
N PHE A 209 7.57 -2.27 -7.44
CA PHE A 209 7.29 -2.81 -8.77
C PHE A 209 7.14 -4.34 -8.80
N LEU A 210 7.98 -5.11 -8.09
CA LEU A 210 7.81 -6.56 -7.95
C LEU A 210 6.55 -6.90 -7.15
N ASN A 211 6.29 -6.14 -6.08
CA ASN A 211 5.05 -6.25 -5.31
C ASN A 211 3.82 -5.82 -6.11
N HIS A 212 3.93 -4.83 -7.01
CA HIS A 212 2.84 -4.40 -7.88
C HIS A 212 2.59 -5.38 -9.03
N LYS A 213 3.63 -5.91 -9.69
CA LYS A 213 3.46 -6.92 -10.74
C LYS A 213 2.90 -8.23 -10.17
N ALA A 214 3.36 -8.62 -8.99
CA ALA A 214 2.74 -9.71 -8.24
C ALA A 214 1.34 -9.31 -7.73
N GLY A 215 1.14 -8.07 -7.27
CA GLY A 215 -0.13 -7.46 -6.86
C GLY A 215 -1.21 -7.55 -7.95
N LEU A 216 -0.82 -7.32 -9.20
CA LEU A 216 -1.65 -7.51 -10.39
C LEU A 216 -2.05 -8.97 -10.59
N CYS A 217 -1.15 -9.94 -10.29
CA CYS A 217 -1.50 -11.36 -10.21
C CYS A 217 -2.32 -11.70 -8.93
N TYR A 218 -2.37 -10.79 -7.95
CA TYR A 218 -2.98 -10.97 -6.63
C TYR A 218 -4.39 -10.40 -6.47
N LYS A 219 -4.98 -9.76 -7.47
CA LYS A 219 -6.34 -9.21 -7.29
C LYS A 219 -7.30 -10.27 -6.75
N GLU A 220 -7.77 -10.06 -5.51
CA GLU A 220 -8.88 -10.83 -4.90
C GLU A 220 -10.18 -10.68 -5.69
N LYS A 221 -10.24 -9.73 -6.65
CA LYS A 221 -11.38 -9.50 -7.53
C LYS A 221 -11.34 -10.30 -8.83
N TYR A 222 -10.22 -10.94 -9.18
CA TYR A 222 -10.18 -11.90 -10.28
C TYR A 222 -10.05 -13.29 -9.70
N ALA A 223 -11.19 -13.95 -9.50
CA ALA A 223 -11.26 -15.41 -9.31
C ALA A 223 -10.71 -16.21 -10.52
N TYR A 224 -10.10 -15.52 -11.52
CA TYR A 224 -9.66 -16.01 -12.82
C TYR A 224 -8.33 -15.36 -13.25
N ALA A 225 -7.36 -15.16 -12.34
CA ALA A 225 -5.99 -14.94 -12.81
C ALA A 225 -5.57 -16.18 -13.60
N GLU A 226 -5.24 -16.05 -14.88
CA GLU A 226 -4.85 -17.18 -15.73
C GLU A 226 -3.62 -17.89 -15.13
N ASP A 227 -3.58 -19.24 -15.18
CA ASP A 227 -2.49 -20.08 -14.63
C ASP A 227 -1.09 -19.53 -14.97
N HIS A 228 -0.95 -18.95 -16.17
CA HIS A 228 0.29 -18.34 -16.64
C HIS A 228 0.75 -17.16 -15.78
N GLN A 229 -0.16 -16.31 -15.30
CA GLN A 229 0.17 -15.11 -14.53
C GLN A 229 0.68 -15.45 -13.13
N LEU A 230 0.07 -16.42 -12.44
CA LEU A 230 0.55 -16.87 -11.14
C LEU A 230 1.89 -17.59 -11.25
N GLN A 231 2.10 -18.38 -12.30
CA GLN A 231 3.39 -19.02 -12.54
C GLN A 231 4.48 -17.99 -12.81
N MET A 232 4.20 -16.96 -13.61
CA MET A 232 5.11 -15.83 -13.80
C MET A 232 5.47 -15.13 -12.47
N ALA A 233 4.48 -14.88 -11.59
CA ALA A 233 4.73 -14.25 -10.30
C ALA A 233 5.64 -15.11 -9.40
N VAL A 234 5.41 -16.43 -9.36
CA VAL A 234 6.29 -17.37 -8.64
C VAL A 234 7.71 -17.33 -9.19
N ASP A 235 7.87 -17.37 -10.51
CA ASP A 235 9.19 -17.38 -11.15
C ASP A 235 9.95 -16.08 -10.88
N ILE A 236 9.24 -14.95 -10.89
CA ILE A 236 9.77 -13.64 -10.52
C ILE A 236 10.29 -13.68 -9.07
N PHE A 237 9.47 -14.13 -8.12
CA PHE A 237 9.88 -14.18 -6.71
C PHE A 237 11.01 -15.17 -6.45
N LYS A 238 11.05 -16.31 -7.15
CA LYS A 238 12.15 -17.27 -7.06
C LYS A 238 13.45 -16.68 -7.57
N LYS A 239 13.42 -15.98 -8.72
CA LYS A 239 14.59 -15.25 -9.21
C LYS A 239 15.04 -14.16 -8.23
N ALA A 240 14.11 -13.57 -7.48
CA ALA A 240 14.39 -12.52 -6.50
C ALA A 240 15.11 -13.11 -5.29
N LEU A 241 14.60 -14.26 -4.82
CA LEU A 241 15.17 -15.02 -3.72
C LEU A 241 16.54 -15.61 -4.07
N ALA A 242 16.82 -15.93 -5.35
CA ALA A 242 18.16 -16.32 -5.76
C ALA A 242 19.21 -15.21 -5.52
N GLN A 243 18.76 -13.96 -5.46
CA GLN A 243 19.61 -12.77 -5.34
C GLN A 243 19.59 -12.22 -3.91
N ASN A 244 18.48 -12.42 -3.18
CA ASN A 244 18.44 -12.27 -1.74
C ASN A 244 17.68 -13.44 -1.08
N PRO A 245 18.41 -14.50 -0.69
CA PRO A 245 17.80 -15.69 -0.10
C PRO A 245 17.14 -15.44 1.27
N ASN A 246 17.56 -14.40 1.99
CA ASN A 246 17.17 -14.13 3.37
C ASN A 246 16.08 -13.04 3.48
N SER A 247 15.32 -12.77 2.42
CA SER A 247 14.20 -11.83 2.48
C SER A 247 12.94 -12.53 2.97
N ASP A 248 12.47 -12.17 4.16
CA ASP A 248 11.21 -12.63 4.74
C ASP A 248 10.01 -12.23 3.86
N ILE A 249 10.01 -11.00 3.35
CA ILE A 249 8.95 -10.46 2.49
C ILE A 249 8.86 -11.23 1.17
N LEU A 250 9.98 -11.53 0.51
CA LEU A 250 9.95 -12.33 -0.72
C LEU A 250 9.47 -13.75 -0.49
N ASN A 251 9.92 -14.38 0.60
CA ASN A 251 9.44 -15.70 1.01
C ASN A 251 7.93 -15.66 1.28
N LEU A 252 7.43 -14.64 1.99
CA LEU A 252 6.01 -14.44 2.24
C LEU A 252 5.22 -14.32 0.93
N LYS A 253 5.66 -13.46 0.00
CA LYS A 253 4.99 -13.22 -1.28
C LYS A 253 5.00 -14.45 -2.18
N ALA A 254 6.11 -15.19 -2.22
CA ALA A 254 6.20 -16.46 -2.94
C ALA A 254 5.23 -17.49 -2.35
N GLY A 255 5.22 -17.66 -1.02
CA GLY A 255 4.33 -18.61 -0.34
C GLY A 255 2.86 -18.31 -0.58
N LEU A 256 2.47 -17.04 -0.52
CA LEU A 256 1.12 -16.59 -0.83
C LEU A 256 0.74 -16.76 -2.33
N CYS A 257 1.69 -16.70 -3.28
CA CYS A 257 1.43 -17.07 -4.68
C CYS A 257 1.06 -18.56 -4.79
N TYR A 258 1.83 -19.41 -4.13
CA TYR A 258 1.57 -20.85 -4.08
C TYR A 258 0.23 -21.18 -3.41
N LYS A 259 -0.12 -20.47 -2.34
CA LYS A 259 -1.45 -20.58 -1.71
C LYS A 259 -2.58 -20.29 -2.70
N LYS A 260 -2.41 -19.30 -3.58
CA LYS A 260 -3.41 -18.97 -4.61
C LYS A 260 -3.51 -20.04 -5.70
N LYS A 261 -2.37 -20.53 -6.19
CA LYS A 261 -2.35 -21.65 -7.14
C LYS A 261 -3.06 -22.88 -6.55
N TYR A 262 -2.79 -23.21 -5.28
CA TYR A 262 -3.51 -24.26 -4.56
C TYR A 262 -5.03 -24.05 -4.62
N VAL A 263 -5.52 -22.87 -4.25
CA VAL A 263 -6.96 -22.57 -4.27
C VAL A 263 -7.55 -22.73 -5.67
N GLN A 264 -6.87 -22.25 -6.72
CA GLN A 264 -7.33 -22.41 -8.10
C GLN A 264 -7.41 -23.88 -8.51
N LEU A 265 -6.37 -24.66 -8.24
CA LEU A 265 -6.33 -26.08 -8.57
C LEU A 265 -7.42 -26.86 -7.82
N ILE A 266 -7.67 -26.54 -6.55
CA ILE A 266 -8.79 -27.12 -5.79
C ILE A 266 -10.13 -26.77 -6.41
N MET A 267 -10.33 -25.51 -6.83
CA MET A 267 -11.56 -25.08 -7.52
C MET A 267 -11.76 -25.76 -8.88
N SER A 268 -10.67 -26.11 -9.56
CA SER A 268 -10.67 -26.90 -10.80
C SER A 268 -10.65 -28.41 -10.58
N TRP A 269 -10.86 -28.90 -9.35
CA TRP A 269 -10.86 -30.32 -8.98
C TRP A 269 -9.53 -31.08 -9.21
N ARG A 270 -8.41 -30.36 -9.33
CA ARG A 270 -7.05 -30.89 -9.56
C ARG A 270 -6.29 -31.08 -8.25
N ARG A 271 -6.79 -31.95 -7.37
CA ARG A 271 -6.29 -32.09 -5.98
C ARG A 271 -4.84 -32.55 -5.89
N ASP A 272 -4.42 -33.48 -6.74
CA ASP A 272 -3.06 -34.05 -6.68
C ASP A 272 -1.99 -33.00 -7.02
N GLU A 273 -2.26 -32.16 -8.01
CA GLU A 273 -1.39 -31.04 -8.39
C GLU A 273 -1.37 -29.95 -7.31
N ALA A 274 -2.53 -29.69 -6.68
CA ALA A 274 -2.65 -28.71 -5.62
C ALA A 274 -1.76 -29.05 -4.41
N ALA A 275 -1.61 -30.35 -4.08
CA ALA A 275 -0.79 -30.78 -2.96
C ALA A 275 0.67 -30.33 -3.08
N ALA A 276 1.24 -30.36 -4.29
CA ALA A 276 2.61 -29.90 -4.52
C ALA A 276 2.76 -28.39 -4.29
N ASP A 277 1.81 -27.58 -4.78
CA ASP A 277 1.81 -26.13 -4.54
C ASP A 277 1.60 -25.81 -3.05
N MET A 278 0.81 -26.61 -2.31
CA MET A 278 0.66 -26.44 -0.85
C MET A 278 1.98 -26.73 -0.10
N LYS A 279 2.76 -27.73 -0.52
CA LYS A 279 4.08 -27.97 0.09
C LYS A 279 5.04 -26.80 -0.13
N GLU A 280 5.05 -26.23 -1.34
CA GLU A 280 5.87 -25.05 -1.63
C GLU A 280 5.38 -23.82 -0.86
N CYS A 281 4.07 -23.62 -0.74
CA CYS A 281 3.46 -22.59 0.10
C CYS A 281 3.98 -22.67 1.54
N ILE A 282 3.90 -23.86 2.16
CA ILE A 282 4.41 -24.09 3.51
C ILE A 282 5.90 -23.81 3.58
N ARG A 283 6.70 -24.26 2.62
CA ARG A 283 8.16 -24.08 2.62
C ARG A 283 8.51 -22.59 2.66
N PHE A 284 7.93 -21.79 1.75
CA PHE A 284 8.18 -20.36 1.66
C PHE A 284 7.62 -19.59 2.87
N LEU A 285 6.40 -19.89 3.34
CA LEU A 285 5.83 -19.22 4.52
C LEU A 285 6.58 -19.59 5.81
N SER A 286 7.05 -20.83 5.94
CA SER A 286 7.88 -21.25 7.08
C SER A 286 9.19 -20.47 7.11
N GLU A 287 9.81 -20.26 5.94
CA GLU A 287 11.03 -19.48 5.83
C GLU A 287 10.79 -17.98 6.14
N ALA A 288 9.67 -17.42 5.68
CA ALA A 288 9.28 -16.05 6.02
C ALA A 288 9.14 -15.86 7.54
N VAL A 289 8.43 -16.76 8.23
CA VAL A 289 8.27 -16.73 9.69
C VAL A 289 9.59 -17.01 10.42
N ARG A 290 10.48 -17.83 9.85
CA ARG A 290 11.82 -18.08 10.42
C ARG A 290 12.68 -16.82 10.37
N LEU A 291 12.61 -16.06 9.28
CA LEU A 291 13.37 -14.83 9.06
C LEU A 291 12.79 -13.65 9.86
N ASP A 292 11.46 -13.53 9.92
CA ASP A 292 10.76 -12.57 10.78
C ASP A 292 9.66 -13.24 11.62
N PRO A 293 9.99 -13.69 12.85
CA PRO A 293 9.02 -14.28 13.78
C PRO A 293 7.98 -13.30 14.34
N SER A 294 8.13 -12.00 14.08
CA SER A 294 7.16 -10.98 14.48
C SER A 294 6.07 -10.73 13.43
N ASN A 295 6.25 -11.27 12.22
CA ASN A 295 5.31 -11.13 11.12
C ASN A 295 4.05 -11.98 11.32
N THR A 296 3.08 -11.42 12.04
CA THR A 296 1.82 -12.10 12.39
C THR A 296 0.98 -12.46 11.16
N TYR A 297 1.07 -11.69 10.08
CA TYR A 297 0.39 -12.01 8.82
C TYR A 297 0.98 -13.25 8.13
N ALA A 298 2.32 -13.38 8.11
CA ALA A 298 2.98 -14.59 7.62
C ALA A 298 2.60 -15.82 8.47
N MET A 299 2.56 -15.67 9.80
CA MET A 299 2.15 -16.73 10.72
C MET A 299 0.70 -17.19 10.48
N MET A 300 -0.24 -16.25 10.32
CA MET A 300 -1.64 -16.58 10.02
C MET A 300 -1.76 -17.39 8.73
N ASN A 301 -1.05 -16.96 7.68
CA ASN A 301 -1.05 -17.67 6.40
C ASN A 301 -0.39 -19.05 6.50
N LEU A 302 0.68 -19.19 7.29
CA LEU A 302 1.35 -20.47 7.54
C LEU A 302 0.42 -21.44 8.30
N ALA A 303 -0.33 -20.94 9.29
CA ALA A 303 -1.30 -21.75 10.03
C ALA A 303 -2.41 -22.30 9.11
N GLU A 304 -2.96 -21.46 8.24
CA GLU A 304 -3.92 -21.91 7.22
C GLU A 304 -3.29 -22.94 6.26
N ALA A 305 -2.04 -22.74 5.84
CA ALA A 305 -1.35 -23.69 4.97
C ALA A 305 -1.14 -25.05 5.65
N TYR A 306 -0.71 -25.07 6.92
CA TYR A 306 -0.63 -26.31 7.70
C TYR A 306 -1.99 -27.00 7.85
N ALA A 307 -3.07 -26.23 8.04
CA ALA A 307 -4.41 -26.79 8.13
C ALA A 307 -4.87 -27.44 6.80
N GLU A 308 -4.55 -26.83 5.66
CA GLU A 308 -4.85 -27.40 4.35
C GLU A 308 -4.03 -28.66 4.05
N ASP A 309 -2.78 -28.72 4.49
CA ASP A 309 -1.89 -29.88 4.37
C ASP A 309 -2.12 -30.95 5.47
N ASN A 310 -3.22 -30.83 6.24
CA ASN A 310 -3.61 -31.73 7.33
C ASN A 310 -2.59 -31.84 8.48
N GLN A 311 -1.69 -30.88 8.63
CA GLN A 311 -0.77 -30.75 9.77
C GLN A 311 -1.45 -30.02 10.93
N LEU A 312 -2.61 -30.52 11.35
CA LEU A 312 -3.51 -29.80 12.25
C LEU A 312 -2.81 -29.31 13.54
N PRO A 313 -2.04 -30.14 14.28
CA PRO A 313 -1.43 -29.69 15.54
C PRO A 313 -0.48 -28.50 15.38
N ARG A 314 0.17 -28.35 14.21
CA ARG A 314 1.04 -27.20 13.93
C ARG A 314 0.22 -25.94 13.68
N ALA A 315 -0.89 -26.04 12.94
CA ALA A 315 -1.81 -24.93 12.72
C ALA A 315 -2.42 -24.42 14.04
N GLU A 316 -2.91 -25.34 14.87
CA GLU A 316 -3.47 -25.05 16.20
C GLU A 316 -2.47 -24.29 17.09
N LYS A 317 -1.21 -24.74 17.11
CA LYS A 317 -0.17 -24.08 17.89
C LYS A 317 0.02 -22.63 17.43
N ILE A 318 0.14 -22.38 16.13
CA ILE A 318 0.33 -21.01 15.63
C ILE A 318 -0.88 -20.12 15.95
N PHE A 319 -2.12 -20.59 15.79
CA PHE A 319 -3.30 -19.80 16.12
C PHE A 319 -3.38 -19.45 17.60
N THR A 320 -3.08 -20.41 18.47
CA THR A 320 -3.09 -20.19 19.92
C THR A 320 -1.97 -19.24 20.35
N ASP A 321 -0.77 -19.36 19.77
CA ASP A 321 0.34 -18.44 20.00
C ASP A 321 -0.01 -17.02 19.54
N LEU A 322 -0.56 -16.84 18.34
CA LEU A 322 -0.99 -15.53 17.81
C LEU A 322 -1.99 -14.81 18.71
N ILE A 323 -2.95 -15.52 19.30
CA ILE A 323 -3.99 -14.92 20.15
C ILE A 323 -3.46 -14.58 21.55
N ARG A 324 -2.53 -15.38 22.08
CA ARG A 324 -2.07 -15.27 23.48
C ARG A 324 -0.80 -14.43 23.64
N ALA A 325 0.15 -14.60 22.73
CA ALA A 325 1.51 -14.08 22.89
C ALA A 325 1.76 -12.80 22.08
N TYR A 326 0.97 -12.54 21.04
CA TYR A 326 1.20 -11.40 20.15
C TYR A 326 0.20 -10.26 20.40
N GLN A 327 0.71 -9.04 20.39
CA GLN A 327 -0.12 -7.84 20.39
C GLN A 327 -0.57 -7.53 18.96
N LEU A 328 -1.76 -8.03 18.60
CA LEU A 328 -2.36 -7.83 17.29
C LEU A 328 -3.12 -6.51 17.25
N ARG A 329 -3.05 -5.80 16.12
CA ARG A 329 -3.98 -4.72 15.81
C ARG A 329 -5.40 -5.28 15.80
N GLU A 330 -6.39 -4.48 16.18
CA GLU A 330 -7.79 -4.94 16.30
C GLU A 330 -8.31 -5.61 15.01
N LYS A 331 -7.96 -5.08 13.84
CA LYS A 331 -8.32 -5.68 12.54
C LYS A 331 -7.68 -7.05 12.33
N ASP A 332 -6.38 -7.19 12.60
CA ASP A 332 -5.65 -8.44 12.46
C ASP A 332 -6.10 -9.48 13.48
N LYS A 333 -6.41 -9.03 14.70
CA LYS A 333 -6.98 -9.87 15.77
C LYS A 333 -8.35 -10.42 15.36
N GLN A 334 -9.21 -9.56 14.78
CA GLN A 334 -10.49 -9.97 14.24
C GLN A 334 -10.32 -11.01 13.12
N HIS A 335 -9.40 -10.78 12.20
CA HIS A 335 -9.09 -11.72 11.13
C HIS A 335 -8.57 -13.06 11.68
N CYS A 336 -7.64 -13.02 12.63
CA CYS A 336 -7.08 -14.20 13.29
C CYS A 336 -8.16 -15.08 13.93
N HIS A 337 -9.06 -14.48 14.72
CA HIS A 337 -10.18 -15.21 15.32
C HIS A 337 -11.11 -15.81 14.25
N PHE A 338 -11.34 -15.11 13.14
CA PHE A 338 -12.16 -15.63 12.05
C PHE A 338 -11.55 -16.85 11.37
N ILE A 339 -10.27 -16.78 10.95
CA ILE A 339 -9.59 -17.90 10.29
C ILE A 339 -9.37 -19.07 11.26
N TYR A 340 -9.13 -18.80 12.55
CA TYR A 340 -9.01 -19.82 13.56
C TYR A 340 -10.34 -20.55 13.80
N GLY A 341 -11.46 -19.81 13.88
CA GLY A 341 -12.80 -20.41 13.95
C GLY A 341 -13.10 -21.30 12.74
N LYS A 342 -12.71 -20.89 11.53
CA LYS A 342 -12.86 -21.71 10.31
C LYS A 342 -12.05 -23.00 10.37
N PHE A 343 -10.80 -22.91 10.81
CA PHE A 343 -9.95 -24.08 11.02
C PHE A 343 -10.61 -25.07 11.98
N LEU A 344 -11.09 -24.59 13.13
CA LEU A 344 -11.74 -25.43 14.13
C LEU A 344 -12.99 -26.12 13.59
N PHE A 345 -13.80 -25.41 12.82
CA PHE A 345 -15.03 -25.95 12.24
C PHE A 345 -14.75 -27.00 11.16
N PHE A 346 -13.98 -26.63 10.12
CA PHE A 346 -13.86 -27.42 8.90
C PHE A 346 -12.74 -28.44 8.92
N LYS A 347 -11.69 -28.23 9.71
CA LYS A 347 -10.49 -29.06 9.72
C LYS A 347 -10.34 -29.84 11.02
N TRP A 348 -10.60 -29.20 12.17
CA TRP A 348 -10.47 -29.85 13.48
C TRP A 348 -11.74 -30.56 13.96
N ASN A 349 -12.91 -30.19 13.42
CA ASN A 349 -14.23 -30.67 13.85
C ASN A 349 -14.56 -30.32 15.33
N ASP A 350 -14.10 -29.16 15.80
CA ASP A 350 -14.42 -28.58 17.12
C ASP A 350 -15.34 -27.37 16.96
N GLU A 351 -16.63 -27.68 16.87
CA GLU A 351 -17.67 -26.69 16.59
C GLU A 351 -17.90 -25.70 17.74
N ASP A 352 -17.77 -26.15 18.98
CA ASP A 352 -18.03 -25.32 20.15
C ASP A 352 -16.94 -24.24 20.28
N ARG A 353 -15.66 -24.62 20.17
CA ARG A 353 -14.57 -23.63 20.15
C ARG A 353 -14.63 -22.76 18.90
N SER A 354 -15.04 -23.30 17.77
CA SER A 354 -15.23 -22.50 16.55
C SER A 354 -16.22 -21.35 16.77
N VAL A 355 -17.37 -21.63 17.39
CA VAL A 355 -18.38 -20.62 17.72
C VAL A 355 -17.83 -19.56 18.68
N GLU A 356 -17.00 -19.95 19.64
CA GLU A 356 -16.33 -19.01 20.55
C GLU A 356 -15.40 -18.06 19.78
N GLN A 357 -14.55 -18.59 18.89
CA GLN A 357 -13.66 -17.76 18.07
C GLN A 357 -14.45 -16.79 17.17
N TYR A 358 -15.53 -17.24 16.55
CA TYR A 358 -16.40 -16.35 15.77
C TYR A 358 -17.05 -15.26 16.62
N LYS A 359 -17.45 -15.56 17.86
CA LYS A 359 -17.95 -14.55 18.79
C LYS A 359 -16.88 -13.53 19.14
N GLU A 360 -15.63 -13.94 19.38
CA GLU A 360 -14.51 -13.02 19.63
C GLU A 360 -14.25 -12.12 18.41
N ALA A 361 -14.21 -12.67 17.20
CA ALA A 361 -14.09 -11.87 15.97
C ALA A 361 -15.22 -10.83 15.84
N TYR A 362 -16.47 -11.22 16.16
CA TYR A 362 -17.62 -10.32 16.06
C TYR A 362 -17.66 -9.22 17.13
N LYS A 363 -17.09 -9.48 18.32
CA LYS A 363 -16.98 -8.50 19.42
C LYS A 363 -16.10 -7.32 19.04
N ILE A 364 -15.09 -7.54 18.19
CA ILE A 364 -14.22 -6.46 17.72
C ILE A 364 -15.01 -5.56 16.77
N HIS A 365 -15.05 -4.26 17.08
CA HIS A 365 -15.91 -3.27 16.43
C HIS A 365 -15.25 -2.57 15.22
N VAL A 366 -14.30 -3.24 14.57
CA VAL A 366 -13.76 -2.83 13.27
C VAL A 366 -14.77 -3.19 12.18
N TYR A 367 -15.15 -2.23 11.33
CA TYR A 367 -16.00 -2.50 10.17
C TYR A 367 -15.18 -3.20 9.09
N SER A 368 -15.55 -4.44 8.77
CA SER A 368 -14.89 -5.28 7.77
C SER A 368 -15.90 -6.21 7.09
N GLU A 369 -15.58 -6.69 5.90
CA GLU A 369 -16.39 -7.73 5.23
C GLU A 369 -16.34 -9.06 6.00
N GLU A 370 -15.22 -9.36 6.66
CA GLU A 370 -15.05 -10.49 7.57
C GLU A 370 -16.07 -10.45 8.70
N ARG A 371 -16.27 -9.30 9.35
CA ARG A 371 -17.24 -9.16 10.43
C ARG A 371 -18.68 -9.43 9.96
N LYS A 372 -19.02 -9.05 8.72
CA LYS A 372 -20.31 -9.38 8.10
C LYS A 372 -20.42 -10.88 7.82
N LYS A 373 -19.36 -11.51 7.32
CA LYS A 373 -19.30 -12.97 7.08
C LYS A 373 -19.46 -13.76 8.38
N VAL A 374 -18.74 -13.37 9.43
CA VAL A 374 -18.83 -13.95 10.79
C VAL A 374 -20.26 -13.86 11.33
N ARG A 375 -20.93 -12.72 11.16
CA ARG A 375 -22.33 -12.56 11.57
C ARG A 375 -23.23 -13.59 10.88
N LYS A 376 -23.19 -13.64 9.54
CA LYS A 376 -24.00 -14.59 8.76
C LYS A 376 -23.72 -16.03 9.16
N LEU A 377 -22.45 -16.36 9.41
CA LEU A 377 -22.05 -17.69 9.84
C LEU A 377 -22.63 -18.06 11.21
N LEU A 378 -22.58 -17.14 12.18
CA LEU A 378 -23.20 -17.33 13.49
C LEU A 378 -24.73 -17.47 13.40
N GLU A 379 -25.39 -16.70 12.52
CA GLU A 379 -26.83 -16.80 12.25
C GLU A 379 -27.17 -18.19 11.70
N ASN A 380 -26.44 -18.66 10.69
CA ASN A 380 -26.62 -19.99 10.10
C ASN A 380 -26.43 -21.11 11.14
N ILE A 381 -25.34 -21.07 11.92
CA ILE A 381 -25.07 -22.06 12.97
C ILE A 381 -26.23 -22.08 13.99
N ALA A 382 -26.75 -20.90 14.35
CA ALA A 382 -27.84 -20.79 15.30
C ALA A 382 -29.17 -21.38 14.78
N GLU A 383 -29.40 -21.30 13.47
CA GLU A 383 -30.56 -21.91 12.81
C GLU A 383 -30.41 -23.42 12.71
N THR A 384 -29.23 -23.92 12.30
CA THR A 384 -28.98 -25.35 12.14
C THR A 384 -28.98 -26.10 13.48
N LYS A 385 -28.41 -25.53 14.55
CA LYS A 385 -28.29 -26.22 15.84
C LYS A 385 -29.56 -26.24 16.68
N GLY A 386 -30.47 -25.27 16.47
CA GLY A 386 -31.69 -25.14 17.27
C GLY A 386 -31.47 -25.14 18.79
N GLY A 387 -32.51 -25.48 19.55
CA GLY A 387 -32.42 -25.71 21.00
C GLY A 387 -31.83 -24.54 21.81
N GLN A 388 -31.12 -24.86 22.89
CA GLN A 388 -30.49 -23.84 23.76
C GLN A 388 -29.26 -23.18 23.10
N LYS A 389 -28.44 -23.95 22.36
CA LYS A 389 -27.23 -23.41 21.70
C LYS A 389 -27.58 -22.36 20.64
N GLY A 390 -28.57 -22.64 19.79
CA GLY A 390 -29.05 -21.68 18.80
C GLY A 390 -29.67 -20.42 19.43
N LYS A 391 -30.49 -20.58 20.48
CA LYS A 391 -31.04 -19.45 21.23
C LYS A 391 -29.95 -18.57 21.85
N ALA A 392 -28.90 -19.16 22.40
CA ALA A 392 -27.78 -18.42 23.00
C ALA A 392 -27.00 -17.60 21.97
N ILE A 393 -26.76 -18.14 20.77
CA ILE A 393 -26.10 -17.40 19.69
C ILE A 393 -26.98 -16.24 19.20
N LYS A 394 -28.27 -16.47 18.98
CA LYS A 394 -29.22 -15.40 18.60
C LYS A 394 -29.25 -14.28 19.65
N ALA A 395 -29.36 -14.63 20.93
CA ALA A 395 -29.34 -13.66 22.02
C ALA A 395 -28.03 -12.84 22.06
N PHE A 396 -26.88 -13.48 21.85
CA PHE A 396 -25.58 -12.80 21.73
C PHE A 396 -25.58 -11.76 20.61
N LEU A 397 -26.03 -12.14 19.41
CA LEU A 397 -26.08 -11.23 18.25
C LEU A 397 -27.02 -10.04 18.50
N THR A 398 -28.22 -10.28 19.04
CA THR A 398 -29.18 -9.23 19.38
C THR A 398 -28.63 -8.25 20.41
N ASN A 399 -27.99 -8.75 21.47
CA ASN A 399 -27.41 -7.91 22.52
C ASN A 399 -26.30 -7.00 21.98
N LYS A 400 -25.43 -7.53 21.10
CA LYS A 400 -24.36 -6.72 20.49
C LYS A 400 -24.88 -5.69 19.50
N GLN A 401 -25.97 -5.99 18.77
CA GLN A 401 -26.62 -5.01 17.90
C GLN A 401 -27.26 -3.87 18.69
N ARG A 402 -27.95 -4.17 19.80
CA ARG A 402 -28.54 -3.16 20.70
C ARG A 402 -27.48 -2.24 21.32
N HIS A 403 -26.37 -2.81 21.79
CA HIS A 403 -25.28 -2.02 22.36
C HIS A 403 -24.66 -1.05 21.33
N ARG A 404 -24.52 -1.48 20.07
CA ARG A 404 -24.04 -0.61 18.99
C ARG A 404 -24.99 0.54 18.70
N ILE A 405 -26.30 0.29 18.63
CA ILE A 405 -27.30 1.34 18.38
C ILE A 405 -27.27 2.37 19.51
N LYS A 406 -27.17 1.91 20.77
CA LYS A 406 -27.05 2.79 21.93
C LYS A 406 -25.80 3.68 21.86
N LEU A 407 -24.63 3.13 21.53
CA LEU A 407 -23.40 3.92 21.37
C LEU A 407 -23.49 4.98 20.25
N ILE A 408 -24.21 4.69 19.17
CA ILE A 408 -24.44 5.66 18.08
C ILE A 408 -25.36 6.79 18.55
N MET A 409 -26.45 6.45 19.25
CA MET A 409 -27.38 7.44 19.81
C MET A 409 -26.69 8.34 20.84
N ASP A 410 -25.91 7.76 21.76
CA ASP A 410 -25.16 8.51 22.79
C ASP A 410 -24.10 9.44 22.16
N PHE A 411 -23.51 9.07 21.01
CA PHE A 411 -22.57 9.91 20.26
C PHE A 411 -23.28 11.04 19.49
N GLU A 412 -24.44 10.78 18.92
CA GLU A 412 -25.27 11.80 18.24
C GLU A 412 -25.83 12.83 19.21
N GLU A 413 -26.20 12.44 20.43
CA GLU A 413 -26.66 13.36 21.49
C GLU A 413 -25.53 14.27 21.98
N LYS A 414 -24.31 13.74 22.18
CA LYS A 414 -23.13 14.53 22.60
C LYS A 414 -22.63 15.53 21.57
N ASN A 415 -22.92 15.32 20.28
CA ASN A 415 -22.54 16.26 19.21
C ASN A 415 -23.63 17.28 18.89
N LYS A 416 -24.80 17.20 19.56
CA LYS A 416 -25.90 18.16 19.46
C LYS A 416 -25.96 19.14 20.64
N SER A 417 -25.25 18.85 21.72
CA SER A 417 -24.96 19.73 22.86
C SER A 417 -23.65 20.47 22.64
#